data_AF-A0A944RAY8-F1
#
_entry.id   AF-A0A944RAY8-F1
#
_cell.length_a   1.000
_cell.length_b   1.000
_cell.length_c   1.000
_cell.angle_alpha   90.00
_cell.angle_beta   90.00
_cell.angle_gamma   90.00
#
_symmetry.space_group_name_H-M   'P 1'
#
loop_
_entity.id
_entity.type
_entity.pdbx_description
1 polymer ?
#
loop_
_entity_poly.entity_id
_entity_poly.type
_entity_poly.pdbx_seq_one_letter_code
_entity_poly.pdbx_strand_id
1 'polypeptide(L)'
;MSKHKRKEFFIYPKFQLRFIGWLLLPVLTHSAVLMTALYLITLRSEQLSHTIGLSPDHILFTFIDMQKQYMFWIYLSTTIFLAILLAIFGILLSHRLAGPIIKLKNHITAINNGTEATYVNFRKDDFFKELLPPLNQHIDQYKSLKEKS
;
A
#
# COMPACT_ATOMS: atom_id res chain seq x y z
N MET A 1 -10.37 -34.24 -13.68
CA MET A 1 -10.99 -32.92 -13.46
C MET A 1 -10.01 -32.03 -12.71
N SER A 2 -9.42 -31.03 -13.36
CA SER A 2 -8.46 -30.11 -12.71
C SER A 2 -9.21 -29.20 -11.74
N LYS A 3 -9.06 -29.45 -10.44
CA LYS A 3 -9.60 -28.61 -9.37
C LYS A 3 -8.99 -27.21 -9.54
N HIS A 4 -9.76 -26.24 -10.05
CA HIS A 4 -9.33 -24.85 -10.13
C HIS A 4 -9.03 -24.38 -8.69
N LYS A 5 -7.76 -24.36 -8.29
CA LYS A 5 -7.32 -23.74 -7.03
C LYS A 5 -7.64 -22.26 -7.15
N ARG A 6 -8.72 -21.82 -6.49
CA ARG A 6 -9.07 -20.40 -6.39
C ARG A 6 -7.84 -19.66 -5.87
N LYS A 7 -7.36 -18.67 -6.61
CA LYS A 7 -6.33 -17.75 -6.11
C LYS A 7 -7.00 -16.86 -5.07
N GLU A 8 -6.98 -17.28 -3.82
CA GLU A 8 -7.36 -16.41 -2.70
C GLU A 8 -6.31 -15.29 -2.63
N PHE A 9 -6.66 -14.11 -3.14
CA PHE A 9 -5.81 -12.91 -3.04
C PHE A 9 -5.76 -12.37 -1.60
N PHE A 10 -6.77 -12.70 -0.79
CA PHE A 10 -6.84 -12.36 0.62
C PHE A 10 -6.30 -13.49 1.51
N ILE A 11 -5.00 -13.77 1.40
CA ILE A 11 -4.34 -14.76 2.27
C ILE A 11 -4.22 -14.22 3.71
N TYR A 12 -4.12 -12.89 3.88
CA TYR A 12 -3.92 -12.27 5.20
C TYR A 12 -4.58 -10.88 5.32
N PRO A 13 -5.92 -10.82 5.38
CA PRO A 13 -6.67 -9.55 5.30
C PRO A 13 -6.23 -8.50 6.31
N LYS A 14 -5.88 -8.91 7.54
CA LYS A 14 -5.41 -7.99 8.58
C LYS A 14 -4.09 -7.30 8.21
N PHE A 15 -3.13 -8.03 7.63
CA PHE A 15 -1.86 -7.44 7.18
C PHE A 15 -2.07 -6.57 5.95
N GLN A 16 -2.85 -7.06 4.97
CA GLN A 16 -3.07 -6.34 3.72
C GLN A 16 -3.79 -5.01 3.95
N LEU A 17 -4.83 -4.98 4.78
CA LEU A 17 -5.54 -3.74 5.14
C LEU A 17 -4.63 -2.75 5.87
N ARG A 18 -3.80 -3.23 6.81
CA ARG A 18 -2.80 -2.38 7.48
C ARG A 18 -1.77 -1.83 6.50
N PHE A 19 -1.27 -2.67 5.60
CA PHE A 19 -0.28 -2.27 4.60
C PHE A 19 -0.84 -1.23 3.63
N ILE A 20 -2.05 -1.46 3.11
CA ILE A 20 -2.75 -0.49 2.27
C ILE A 20 -3.02 0.81 3.03
N GLY A 21 -3.46 0.72 4.29
CA GLY A 21 -3.64 1.91 5.14
C GLY A 21 -2.37 2.74 5.27
N TRP A 22 -1.22 2.09 5.50
CA TRP A 22 0.08 2.76 5.52
C TRP A 22 0.50 3.36 4.18
N LEU A 23 0.10 2.77 3.05
CA LEU A 23 0.34 3.34 1.72
C LEU A 23 -0.58 4.53 1.40
N LEU A 24 -1.83 4.50 1.85
CA LEU A 24 -2.80 5.56 1.59
C LEU A 24 -2.59 6.78 2.49
N LEU A 25 -2.11 6.58 3.73
CA LEU A 25 -1.96 7.66 4.69
C LEU A 25 -1.12 8.84 4.17
N PRO A 26 0.09 8.65 3.59
CA PRO A 26 0.87 9.76 3.04
C PRO A 26 0.17 10.51 1.91
N VAL A 27 -0.62 9.81 1.09
CA VAL A 27 -1.35 10.43 -0.04
C VAL A 27 -2.48 11.29 0.48
N LEU A 28 -3.23 10.80 1.47
CA LEU A 28 -4.30 11.55 2.10
C LEU A 28 -3.77 12.77 2.85
N THR A 29 -2.68 12.62 3.59
CA THR A 29 -2.06 13.76 4.31
C THR A 29 -1.50 14.79 3.33
N HIS A 30 -0.78 14.37 2.30
CA HIS A 30 -0.29 15.27 1.26
C HIS A 30 -1.42 16.02 0.55
N SER A 31 -2.49 15.30 0.20
CA SER A 31 -3.67 15.90 -0.46
C SER A 31 -4.36 16.92 0.46
N ALA A 32 -4.50 16.62 1.75
CA ALA A 32 -5.05 17.56 2.72
C ALA A 32 -4.19 18.82 2.90
N VAL A 33 -2.85 18.66 2.93
CA VAL A 33 -1.90 19.78 2.99
C VAL A 33 -2.03 20.67 1.75
N LEU A 34 -2.04 20.08 0.56
CA LEU A 34 -2.20 20.84 -0.69
C LEU A 34 -3.54 21.56 -0.76
N MET A 35 -4.64 20.88 -0.41
CA MET A 35 -5.97 21.49 -0.43
C MET A 35 -6.09 22.65 0.56
N THR A 36 -5.47 22.52 1.73
CA THR A 36 -5.37 23.61 2.72
C THR A 36 -4.55 24.78 2.17
N ALA A 37 -3.38 24.52 1.59
CA ALA A 37 -2.52 25.56 1.03
C ALA A 37 -3.23 26.34 -0.08
N LEU A 38 -3.92 25.63 -0.98
CA LEU A 38 -4.69 26.24 -2.07
C LEU A 38 -5.84 27.09 -1.55
N TYR A 39 -6.57 26.59 -0.56
CA TYR A 39 -7.63 27.35 0.10
C TYR A 39 -7.10 28.66 0.71
N LEU A 40 -5.96 28.60 1.40
CA LEU A 40 -5.32 29.79 1.97
C LEU A 40 -4.86 30.78 0.89
N ILE A 41 -4.35 30.31 -0.25
CA ILE A 41 -3.96 31.15 -1.39
C ILE A 41 -5.20 31.85 -1.99
N THR A 42 -6.30 31.13 -2.17
CA THR A 42 -7.57 31.70 -2.66
C THR A 42 -8.10 32.77 -1.71
N LEU A 43 -8.19 32.47 -0.41
CA LEU A 43 -8.61 33.45 0.60
C LEU A 43 -7.72 34.71 0.58
N ARG A 44 -6.41 34.53 0.46
CA ARG A 44 -5.47 35.66 0.41
C ARG A 44 -5.65 36.49 -0.85
N SER A 45 -5.97 35.85 -1.97
CA SER A 45 -6.20 36.51 -3.26
C SER A 45 -7.49 37.34 -3.24
N GLU A 46 -8.56 36.81 -2.66
CA GLU A 46 -9.82 37.56 -2.43
C GLU A 46 -9.59 38.76 -1.52
N GLN A 47 -8.90 38.57 -0.39
CA GLN A 47 -8.58 39.65 0.55
C GLN A 47 -7.79 40.76 -0.13
N LEU A 48 -6.73 40.41 -0.89
CA LEU A 48 -5.92 41.39 -1.62
C LEU A 48 -6.78 42.18 -2.61
N SER A 49 -7.66 41.50 -3.35
CA SER A 49 -8.58 42.12 -4.31
C SER A 49 -9.48 43.18 -3.68
N HIS A 50 -10.00 42.92 -2.47
CA HIS A 50 -10.76 43.91 -1.71
C HIS A 50 -9.88 45.07 -1.20
N THR A 51 -8.65 44.80 -0.75
CA THR A 51 -7.77 45.88 -0.25
C THR A 51 -7.33 46.88 -1.32
N ILE A 52 -7.22 46.45 -2.57
CA ILE A 52 -6.92 47.35 -3.71
C ILE A 52 -8.17 48.02 -4.29
N GLY A 53 -9.34 47.83 -3.67
CA GLY A 53 -10.58 48.51 -4.03
C GLY A 53 -11.30 47.93 -5.25
N LEU A 54 -11.05 46.68 -5.64
CA LEU A 54 -11.83 46.06 -6.72
C LEU A 54 -13.29 45.89 -6.31
N SER A 55 -14.20 46.25 -7.21
CA SER A 55 -15.62 45.97 -7.06
C SER A 55 -15.87 44.45 -7.01
N PRO A 56 -16.81 43.95 -6.19
CA PRO A 56 -17.22 42.54 -6.20
C PRO A 56 -17.62 42.00 -7.58
N ASP A 57 -18.11 42.87 -8.48
CA ASP A 57 -18.50 42.49 -9.84
C ASP A 57 -17.31 42.40 -10.82
N HIS A 58 -16.09 42.63 -10.33
CA HIS A 58 -14.90 42.55 -11.15
C HIS A 58 -14.63 41.10 -11.59
N ILE A 59 -14.31 40.90 -12.88
CA ILE A 59 -14.07 39.57 -13.51
C ILE A 59 -13.07 38.68 -12.74
N LEU A 60 -12.15 39.30 -11.99
CA LEU A 60 -11.18 38.59 -11.14
C LEU A 60 -11.87 37.72 -10.08
N PHE A 61 -12.95 38.18 -9.44
CA PHE A 61 -13.67 37.37 -8.44
C PHE A 61 -14.34 36.15 -9.07
N THR A 62 -14.97 36.32 -10.23
CA THR A 62 -15.51 35.20 -11.01
C THR A 62 -14.40 34.21 -11.41
N PHE A 63 -13.24 34.71 -11.83
CA PHE A 63 -12.09 33.88 -12.16
C PHE A 63 -11.57 33.10 -10.93
N ILE A 64 -11.46 33.75 -9.76
CA ILE A 64 -11.03 33.11 -8.51
C ILE A 64 -12.00 32.00 -8.11
N ASP A 65 -13.31 32.23 -8.21
CA ASP A 65 -14.33 31.22 -7.90
C ASP A 65 -14.30 30.03 -8.88
N MET A 66 -14.18 30.31 -10.18
CA MET A 66 -14.00 29.27 -11.19
C MET A 66 -12.74 28.45 -10.90
N GLN A 67 -11.61 29.12 -10.63
CA GLN A 67 -10.35 28.48 -10.29
C GLN A 67 -10.49 27.59 -9.04
N LYS A 68 -11.12 28.09 -7.97
CA LYS A 68 -11.40 27.31 -6.75
C LYS A 68 -12.15 26.02 -7.05
N GLN A 69 -13.20 26.10 -7.87
CA GLN A 69 -14.00 24.94 -8.26
C GLN A 69 -13.19 23.95 -9.12
N TYR A 70 -12.49 24.42 -10.15
CA TYR A 70 -11.67 23.55 -11.01
C TYR A 70 -10.56 22.86 -10.21
N MET A 71 -9.85 23.61 -9.37
CA MET A 71 -8.80 23.04 -8.53
C MET A 71 -9.37 21.99 -7.59
N PHE A 72 -10.49 22.26 -6.91
CA PHE A 72 -11.14 21.28 -6.04
C PHE A 72 -11.43 19.96 -6.76
N TRP A 73 -12.08 20.01 -7.93
CA TRP A 73 -12.45 18.81 -8.68
C TRP A 73 -11.25 18.07 -9.26
N ILE A 74 -10.26 18.80 -9.78
CA ILE A 74 -9.00 18.20 -10.26
C ILE A 74 -8.30 17.49 -9.11
N TYR A 75 -8.08 18.16 -7.98
CA TYR A 75 -7.38 17.55 -6.84
C TYR A 75 -8.14 16.36 -6.25
N LEU A 76 -9.46 16.47 -6.11
CA LEU A 76 -10.28 15.37 -5.60
C LEU A 76 -10.20 14.16 -6.54
N SER A 77 -10.38 14.37 -7.84
CA SER A 77 -10.35 13.27 -8.83
C SER A 77 -8.96 12.61 -8.90
N THR A 78 -7.87 13.39 -8.89
CA THR A 78 -6.51 12.85 -8.90
C THR A 78 -6.17 12.11 -7.61
N THR A 79 -6.66 12.60 -6.46
CA THR A 79 -6.45 11.94 -5.16
C THR A 79 -7.16 10.59 -5.12
N ILE A 80 -8.43 10.53 -5.56
CA ILE A 80 -9.19 9.28 -5.63
C ILE A 80 -8.52 8.30 -6.59
N PHE A 81 -8.14 8.76 -7.78
CA PHE A 81 -7.47 7.92 -8.76
C PHE A 81 -6.17 7.32 -8.22
N LEU A 82 -5.32 8.15 -7.61
CA LEU A 82 -4.06 7.69 -7.03
C LEU A 82 -4.28 6.74 -5.85
N ALA A 83 -5.28 7.01 -4.99
CA ALA A 83 -5.64 6.13 -3.89
C ALA A 83 -6.09 4.75 -4.39
N ILE A 84 -6.89 4.69 -5.46
CA ILE A 84 -7.31 3.41 -6.08
C ILE A 84 -6.10 2.66 -6.63
N LEU A 85 -5.21 3.35 -7.37
CA LEU A 85 -3.99 2.73 -7.90
C LEU A 85 -3.11 2.16 -6.79
N LEU A 86 -2.89 2.92 -5.71
CA LEU A 86 -2.09 2.49 -4.58
C LEU A 86 -2.76 1.37 -3.78
N ALA A 87 -4.09 1.35 -3.68
CA ALA A 87 -4.81 0.24 -3.06
C ALA A 87 -4.63 -1.06 -3.86
N ILE A 88 -4.78 -1.00 -5.19
CA ILE A 88 -4.56 -2.15 -6.09
C ILE A 88 -3.11 -2.63 -5.95
N PHE A 89 -2.14 -1.72 -6.05
CA PHE A 89 -0.72 -2.06 -5.90
C PHE A 89 -0.42 -2.64 -4.52
N GLY A 90 -1.00 -2.06 -3.47
CA GLY A 90 -0.88 -2.51 -2.10
C GLY A 90 -1.39 -3.94 -1.91
N ILE A 91 -2.52 -4.32 -2.53
CA ILE A 91 -3.03 -5.70 -2.51
C ILE A 91 -2.05 -6.66 -3.20
N LEU A 92 -1.58 -6.30 -4.41
CA LEU A 92 -0.66 -7.15 -5.18
C LEU A 92 0.68 -7.33 -4.45
N LEU A 93 1.24 -6.25 -3.92
CA LEU A 93 2.52 -6.24 -3.22
C LEU A 93 2.44 -6.98 -1.88
N SER A 94 1.40 -6.70 -1.09
CA SER A 94 1.19 -7.35 0.20
C SER A 94 1.01 -8.86 0.06
N HIS A 95 0.42 -9.35 -1.03
CA HIS A 95 0.33 -10.79 -1.31
C HIS A 95 1.69 -11.43 -1.54
N ARG A 96 2.57 -10.78 -2.31
CA ARG A 96 3.94 -11.24 -2.60
C ARG A 96 4.85 -11.19 -1.37
N LEU A 97 4.55 -10.32 -0.40
CA LEU A 97 5.24 -10.23 0.90
C LEU A 97 4.72 -11.27 1.91
N ALA A 98 3.40 -11.36 2.08
CA ALA A 98 2.79 -12.20 3.09
C ALA A 98 2.92 -13.71 2.79
N GLY A 99 2.87 -14.09 1.51
CA GLY A 99 2.95 -15.49 1.09
C GLY A 99 4.17 -16.23 1.65
N PRO A 100 5.40 -15.75 1.39
CA PRO A 100 6.63 -16.32 1.93
C PRO A 100 6.67 -16.40 3.46
N ILE A 101 6.29 -15.32 4.14
CA ILE A 101 6.33 -15.23 5.60
C ILE A 101 5.36 -16.23 6.24
N ILE A 102 4.14 -16.36 5.69
CA ILE A 102 3.16 -17.34 6.17
C ILE A 102 3.64 -18.76 5.90
N LYS A 103 4.22 -19.01 4.72
CA LYS A 103 4.79 -20.32 4.39
C LYS A 103 5.89 -20.70 5.37
N LEU A 104 6.79 -19.77 5.68
CA LEU A 104 7.87 -19.96 6.64
C LEU A 104 7.33 -20.24 8.05
N LYS A 105 6.39 -19.41 8.54
CA LYS A 105 5.73 -19.63 9.84
C LYS A 105 5.12 -21.03 9.93
N ASN A 106 4.31 -21.40 8.95
CA ASN A 106 3.63 -22.70 8.94
C ASN A 106 4.63 -23.86 8.87
N HIS A 107 5.72 -23.69 8.12
CA HIS A 107 6.78 -24.69 8.03
C HIS A 107 7.48 -24.91 9.37
N ILE A 108 7.89 -23.83 10.04
CA ILE A 108 8.52 -23.89 11.37
C ILE A 108 7.56 -24.51 12.39
N THR A 109 6.28 -24.08 12.40
CA THR A 109 5.27 -24.66 13.31
C THR A 109 5.07 -26.16 13.05
N ALA A 110 5.07 -26.61 11.80
CA ALA A 110 4.95 -28.03 11.47
C ALA A 110 6.14 -28.84 12.00
N ILE A 111 7.38 -28.34 11.83
CA ILE A 111 8.60 -28.98 12.37
C ILE A 111 8.52 -29.09 13.90
N ASN A 112 8.13 -28.00 14.57
CA ASN A 112 7.98 -27.98 16.03
C ASN A 112 6.93 -28.99 16.54
N ASN A 113 5.93 -29.30 15.71
CA ASN A 113 4.91 -30.30 16.00
C ASN A 113 5.30 -31.73 15.58
N GLY A 114 6.57 -31.97 15.24
CA GLY A 114 7.10 -33.30 14.90
C GLY A 114 6.99 -33.68 13.43
N THR A 115 6.52 -32.78 12.55
CA THR A 115 6.54 -33.02 11.10
C THR A 115 7.99 -33.01 10.60
N GLU A 116 8.31 -33.85 9.62
CA GLU A 116 9.65 -33.84 9.03
C GLU A 116 9.97 -32.49 8.37
N ALA A 117 11.17 -31.97 8.64
CA ALA A 117 11.67 -30.77 7.98
C ALA A 117 11.84 -31.07 6.47
N THR A 118 11.43 -30.14 5.62
CA THR A 118 11.47 -30.31 4.14
C THR A 118 11.91 -29.01 3.50
N TYR A 119 12.57 -29.08 2.35
CA TYR A 119 13.04 -27.88 1.65
C TYR A 119 11.91 -26.89 1.39
N VAL A 120 12.20 -25.62 1.67
CA VAL A 120 11.27 -24.52 1.43
C VAL A 120 11.62 -23.84 0.11
N ASN A 121 10.59 -23.41 -0.61
CA ASN A 121 10.72 -22.64 -1.84
C ASN A 121 9.62 -21.57 -1.93
N PHE A 122 9.90 -20.41 -2.51
CA PHE A 122 8.93 -19.33 -2.73
C PHE A 122 8.55 -19.22 -4.22
N ARG A 123 7.47 -18.50 -4.54
CA ARG A 123 7.05 -18.33 -5.94
C ARG A 123 8.05 -17.43 -6.69
N LYS A 124 7.99 -17.47 -8.03
CA LYS A 124 8.89 -16.67 -8.88
C LYS A 124 8.87 -15.18 -8.56
N ASP A 125 7.72 -14.63 -8.20
CA ASP A 125 7.60 -13.20 -7.95
C ASP A 125 7.56 -12.86 -6.46
N ASP A 126 7.66 -13.84 -5.57
CA ASP A 126 7.64 -13.58 -4.14
C ASP A 126 8.90 -12.85 -3.65
N PHE A 127 8.76 -12.09 -2.58
CA PHE A 127 9.86 -11.45 -1.86
C PHE A 127 10.62 -12.46 -0.99
N PHE A 128 11.74 -12.03 -0.42
CA PHE A 128 12.52 -12.76 0.60
C PHE A 128 13.19 -14.05 0.11
N LYS A 129 13.42 -14.19 -1.21
CA LYS A 129 14.07 -15.39 -1.76
C LYS A 129 15.49 -15.61 -1.26
N GLU A 130 16.16 -14.54 -0.85
CA GLU A 130 17.45 -14.55 -0.17
C GLU A 130 17.43 -15.35 1.15
N LEU A 131 16.25 -15.57 1.74
CA LEU A 131 16.10 -16.44 2.91
C LEU A 131 16.13 -17.93 2.56
N LEU A 132 15.92 -18.31 1.28
CA LEU A 132 15.84 -19.72 0.88
C LEU A 132 17.16 -20.47 1.10
N PRO A 133 18.33 -19.98 0.66
CA PRO A 133 19.60 -20.69 0.90
C PRO A 133 19.90 -20.94 2.38
N PRO A 134 19.93 -19.93 3.29
CA PRO A 134 20.24 -20.18 4.69
C PRO A 134 19.18 -21.04 5.40
N LEU A 135 17.90 -20.91 5.02
CA LEU A 135 16.84 -21.74 5.58
C LEU A 135 16.99 -23.21 5.19
N ASN A 136 17.29 -23.48 3.93
CA ASN A 136 17.48 -24.83 3.41
C ASN A 136 18.75 -25.47 3.98
N GLN A 137 19.83 -24.70 4.15
CA GLN A 137 21.03 -25.16 4.85
C GLN A 137 20.74 -25.52 6.32
N HIS A 138 19.92 -24.74 7.02
CA HIS A 138 19.50 -25.07 8.39
C HIS A 138 18.67 -26.37 8.43
N ILE A 139 17.80 -26.61 7.43
CA ILE A 139 17.05 -27.87 7.32
C ILE A 139 18.00 -29.05 7.15
N ASP A 140 19.04 -28.92 6.32
CA ASP A 140 20.05 -29.98 6.13
C ASP A 140 20.76 -30.32 7.44
N GLN A 141 21.20 -29.30 8.17
CA GLN A 141 21.84 -29.46 9.49
C GLN A 141 20.90 -30.14 10.48
N TYR A 142 19.64 -29.70 10.56
CA TYR A 142 18.63 -30.27 11.44
C TYR A 142 18.39 -31.76 11.17
N LYS A 143 18.28 -32.17 9.89
CA LYS A 143 18.14 -33.59 9.52
C LYS A 143 19.36 -34.41 9.93
N SER A 144 20.56 -33.90 9.66
CA SER A 144 21.81 -34.59 9.98
C SER A 144 22.01 -34.83 11.49
N LEU A 145 21.47 -33.95 12.34
CA LEU A 145 21.53 -34.10 13.79
C LEU A 145 20.51 -35.13 14.29
N LYS A 146 19.30 -35.14 13.71
CA LYS A 146 18.25 -36.09 14.06
C LYS A 146 18.58 -37.53 13.64
N GLU A 147 19.30 -37.72 12.54
CA GLU A 147 19.79 -39.04 12.12
C GLU A 147 20.88 -39.62 13.04
N LYS A 148 21.53 -38.77 13.84
CA LYS A 148 22.59 -39.16 14.78
C LYS A 148 22.09 -39.42 16.20
N SER A 149 20.85 -39.04 16.53
CA SER A 149 20.22 -39.25 17.85
C SER A 149 19.39 -40.52 17.88
#